data_AF-A0A952P9F9-F1
#
_entry.id   AF-A0A952P9F9-F1
#
_cell.length_a   1.000
_cell.length_b   1.000
_cell.length_c   1.000
_cell.angle_alpha   90.00
_cell.angle_beta   90.00
_cell.angle_gamma   90.00
#
_symmetry.space_group_name_H-M   'P 1'
#
loop_
_entity.id
_entity.type
_entity.pdbx_description
1 polymer ?
#
loop_
_entity_poly.entity_id
_entity_poly.type
_entity_poly.pdbx_seq_one_letter_code
_entity_poly.pdbx_strand_id
1 'polypeptide(L)'
;MKFHITPHTKVIDLLENYPYVEDYLIELVPAFSKLKNPILRRTVGKLATIEQAAKVAEVELPFLINSLNEKLGLLPQTVIDSSKNEISGFEIDESKVLKIINADEIIAAGSSPLGEVMNNLRSLEKDNLLLLNCSFHPAPLIDKAKEAGFRAMEVKNQDKSFSIYFSKFD
;
A
#
# COMPACT_ATOMS: atom_id res chain seq x y z
N MET A 1 -12.16 -5.08 19.66
CA MET A 1 -11.90 -3.93 18.78
C MET A 1 -10.49 -4.07 18.26
N LYS A 2 -10.29 -4.09 16.94
CA LYS A 2 -8.94 -4.15 16.33
C LYS A 2 -8.38 -2.73 16.28
N PHE A 3 -7.25 -2.48 16.94
CA PHE A 3 -6.52 -1.22 16.80
C PHE A 3 -5.80 -1.25 15.46
N HIS A 4 -6.08 -0.29 14.57
CA HIS A 4 -5.39 -0.18 13.29
C HIS A 4 -4.36 0.95 13.36
N ILE A 5 -3.13 0.64 12.96
CA ILE A 5 -2.08 1.64 12.81
C ILE A 5 -2.29 2.36 11.48
N THR A 6 -2.53 3.67 11.57
CA THR A 6 -2.67 4.57 10.43
C THR A 6 -1.52 5.57 10.40
N PRO A 7 -1.25 6.25 9.28
CA PRO A 7 -0.24 7.32 9.20
C PRO A 7 -0.37 8.39 10.30
N HIS A 8 -1.61 8.68 10.70
CA HIS A 8 -1.96 9.68 11.70
C HIS A 8 -1.99 9.15 13.13
N THR A 9 -1.81 7.84 13.32
CA THR A 9 -1.71 7.24 14.66
C THR A 9 -0.54 7.88 15.39
N LYS A 10 -0.77 8.35 16.62
CA LYS A 10 0.30 8.95 17.42
C LYS A 10 1.15 7.84 18.01
N VAL A 11 2.45 8.12 18.08
CA VAL A 11 3.42 7.20 18.67
C VAL A 11 3.08 6.92 20.13
N ILE A 12 2.61 7.94 20.87
CA ILE A 12 2.19 7.73 22.26
C ILE A 12 1.00 6.78 22.38
N ASP A 13 -0.01 6.91 21.51
CA ASP A 13 -1.19 6.04 21.53
C ASP A 13 -0.79 4.60 21.20
N LEU A 14 0.15 4.41 20.26
CA LEU A 14 0.72 3.09 19.94
C LEU A 14 1.43 2.47 21.14
N LEU A 15 2.31 3.22 21.81
CA LEU A 15 3.10 2.73 22.94
C LEU A 15 2.25 2.51 24.21
N GLU A 16 1.15 3.25 24.38
CA GLU A 16 0.19 3.03 25.47
C GLU A 16 -0.62 1.76 25.26
N ASN A 17 -1.05 1.48 24.03
CA ASN A 17 -1.79 0.25 23.70
C ASN A 17 -0.86 -0.98 23.59
N TYR A 18 0.38 -0.78 23.16
CA TYR A 18 1.36 -1.84 22.90
C TYR A 18 2.76 -1.49 23.44
N PRO A 19 2.97 -1.52 24.76
CA PRO A 19 4.26 -1.14 25.37
C PRO A 19 5.44 -1.99 24.90
N TYR A 20 5.19 -3.26 24.57
CA TYR A 20 6.20 -4.21 24.11
C TYR A 20 6.73 -3.92 22.69
N VAL A 21 6.07 -3.02 21.94
CA VAL A 21 6.53 -2.60 20.60
C VAL A 21 7.59 -1.50 20.70
N GLU A 22 7.81 -0.91 21.88
CA GLU A 22 8.75 0.20 22.06
C GLU A 22 10.16 -0.12 21.55
N ASP A 23 10.74 -1.24 21.98
CA ASP A 23 12.10 -1.59 21.57
C ASP A 23 12.19 -1.86 20.05
N TYR A 24 11.15 -2.46 19.47
CA TYR A 24 11.08 -2.69 18.02
C TYR A 24 10.91 -1.39 17.22
N LEU A 25 10.12 -0.43 17.72
CA LEU A 25 9.99 0.88 17.12
C LEU A 25 11.32 1.65 17.15
N ILE A 26 12.13 1.46 18.20
CA ILE A 26 13.45 2.07 18.33
C ILE A 26 14.46 1.42 17.38
N GLU A 27 14.35 0.11 17.12
CA GLU A 27 15.17 -0.56 16.09
C GLU A 27 14.89 0.02 14.70
N LEU A 28 13.62 0.26 14.36
CA LEU A 28 13.21 0.86 13.08
C LEU A 28 13.47 2.37 13.01
N VAL A 29 13.33 3.07 14.13
CA VAL A 29 13.46 4.52 14.24
C VAL A 29 14.41 4.84 15.40
N PRO A 30 15.75 4.77 15.19
CA PRO A 30 16.73 4.99 16.25
C PRO A 30 16.59 6.34 16.96
N ALA A 31 16.11 7.35 16.23
CA ALA A 31 15.82 8.69 16.77
C ALA A 31 14.81 8.65 17.95
N PHE A 32 13.94 7.64 18.00
CA PHE A 32 12.95 7.47 19.06
C PHE A 32 13.50 6.82 20.32
N SER A 33 14.78 6.41 20.35
CA SER A 33 15.45 5.99 21.60
C SER A 33 15.36 7.07 22.69
N LYS A 34 15.34 8.35 22.28
CA LYS A 34 15.16 9.50 23.19
C LYS A 34 13.77 9.55 23.84
N LEU A 35 12.75 8.90 23.26
CA LEU A 35 11.39 8.80 23.82
C LEU A 35 11.30 7.82 25.00
N LYS A 36 12.37 7.05 25.32
CA LYS A 36 12.49 6.35 26.60
C LYS A 36 12.51 7.33 27.79
N ASN A 37 12.91 8.59 27.57
CA ASN A 37 12.82 9.61 28.60
C ASN A 37 11.35 10.06 28.78
N PRO A 38 10.75 9.93 29.99
CA PRO A 38 9.33 10.20 30.22
C PRO A 38 8.93 11.65 29.95
N ILE A 39 9.86 12.61 30.03
CA ILE A 39 9.61 14.02 29.71
C ILE A 39 9.47 14.18 28.19
N LEU A 40 10.39 13.61 27.42
CA LEU A 40 10.36 13.64 25.95
C LEU A 40 9.20 12.84 25.36
N ARG A 41 8.83 11.73 26.01
CA ARG A 41 7.63 10.96 25.67
C ARG A 41 6.37 11.82 25.74
N ARG A 42 6.22 12.61 26.82
CA ARG A 42 5.04 13.46 27.04
C ARG A 42 5.00 14.72 26.17
N THR A 43 6.13 15.18 25.65
CA THR A 43 6.23 16.38 24.82
C THR A 43 6.30 16.04 23.33
N VAL A 44 7.37 15.36 22.90
CA VAL A 44 7.61 15.03 21.48
C VAL A 44 6.80 13.80 21.06
N GLY A 45 6.73 12.76 21.89
CA GLY A 45 5.98 11.53 21.58
C GLY A 45 4.47 11.75 21.41
N LYS A 46 3.91 12.79 22.04
CA LYS A 46 2.49 13.17 21.92
C LYS A 46 2.15 13.85 20.58
N LEU A 47 3.15 14.44 19.93
CA LEU A 47 3.02 15.13 18.65
C LEU A 47 3.54 14.28 17.47
N ALA A 48 4.41 13.31 17.74
CA ALA A 48 4.94 12.41 16.74
C ALA A 48 3.86 11.42 16.27
N THR A 49 3.60 11.42 14.95
CA THR A 49 2.79 10.41 14.27
C THR A 49 3.67 9.34 13.64
N ILE A 50 3.09 8.21 13.21
CA ILE A 50 3.82 7.18 12.46
C ILE A 50 4.39 7.74 11.15
N GLU A 51 3.68 8.64 10.47
CA GLU A 51 4.23 9.37 9.32
C GLU A 51 5.49 10.19 9.68
N GLN A 52 5.45 10.93 10.79
CA GLN A 52 6.60 11.69 11.26
C GLN A 52 7.77 10.78 11.62
N ALA A 53 7.48 9.60 12.20
CA ALA A 53 8.47 8.58 12.54
C ALA A 53 9.17 8.05 11.28
N ALA A 54 8.41 7.75 10.23
CA ALA A 54 8.93 7.30 8.95
C ALA A 54 9.84 8.36 8.31
N LYS A 55 9.41 9.64 8.30
CA LYS A 55 10.20 10.78 7.81
C LYS A 55 11.53 10.94 8.56
N VAL A 56 11.52 10.80 9.88
CA VAL A 56 12.73 10.95 10.72
C VAL A 56 13.68 9.76 10.58
N ALA A 57 13.17 8.56 10.34
CA ALA A 57 13.97 7.37 10.08
C ALA A 57 14.44 7.25 8.62
N GLU A 58 14.02 8.15 7.73
CA GLU A 58 14.27 8.06 6.29
C GLU A 58 13.80 6.72 5.68
N VAL A 59 12.71 6.16 6.23
CA VAL A 59 12.09 4.92 5.74
C VAL A 59 10.74 5.21 5.10
N GLU A 60 10.31 4.33 4.20
CA GLU A 60 8.99 4.43 3.59
C GLU A 60 7.89 4.22 4.64
N LEU A 61 6.90 5.11 4.66
CA LEU A 61 5.77 5.04 5.60
C LEU A 61 5.00 3.70 5.52
N PRO A 62 4.71 3.15 4.33
CA PRO A 62 4.09 1.83 4.21
C PRO A 62 4.95 0.71 4.83
N PHE A 63 6.27 0.80 4.70
CA PHE A 63 7.20 -0.17 5.31
C PHE A 63 7.12 -0.13 6.84
N LEU A 64 7.11 1.07 7.43
CA LEU A 64 7.03 1.24 8.87
C LEU A 64 5.70 0.72 9.44
N ILE A 65 4.57 1.05 8.80
CA ILE A 65 3.26 0.59 9.26
C ILE A 65 3.12 -0.93 9.12
N ASN A 66 3.59 -1.52 8.02
CA ASN A 66 3.52 -2.98 7.83
C ASN A 66 4.39 -3.72 8.84
N SER A 67 5.62 -3.26 9.06
CA SER A 67 6.52 -3.83 10.07
C SER A 67 5.87 -3.84 11.46
N LEU A 68 5.20 -2.74 11.83
CA LEU A 68 4.49 -2.63 13.10
C LEU A 68 3.24 -3.54 13.16
N ASN A 69 2.47 -3.63 12.08
CA ASN A 69 1.30 -4.51 12.01
C ASN A 69 1.71 -5.99 12.11
N GLU A 70 2.75 -6.41 11.39
CA GLU A 70 3.31 -7.76 11.47
C GLU A 70 3.77 -8.09 12.89
N LYS A 71 4.47 -7.16 13.55
CA LYS A 71 4.91 -7.33 14.94
C LYS A 71 3.74 -7.50 15.92
N LEU A 72 2.61 -6.86 15.63
CA LEU A 72 1.38 -6.95 16.41
C LEU A 72 0.54 -8.19 16.09
N GLY A 73 0.94 -9.02 15.11
CA GLY A 73 0.13 -10.13 14.61
C GLY A 73 -1.15 -9.66 13.92
N LEU A 74 -1.19 -8.39 13.51
CA LEU A 74 -2.25 -7.82 12.68
C LEU A 74 -1.93 -8.19 11.23
N LEU A 75 -2.91 -8.70 10.50
CA LEU A 75 -2.77 -8.98 9.07
C LEU A 75 -2.27 -7.70 8.37
N PRO A 76 -1.27 -7.79 7.47
CA PRO A 76 -0.72 -6.63 6.79
C PRO A 76 -1.86 -5.91 6.06
N GLN A 77 -2.11 -4.67 6.46
CA GLN A 77 -2.98 -3.80 5.68
C GLN A 77 -2.12 -3.16 4.61
N THR A 78 -2.51 -3.33 3.36
CA THR A 78 -2.02 -2.55 2.22
C THR A 78 -2.22 -1.08 2.56
N VAL A 79 -1.19 -0.42 3.10
CA VAL A 79 -1.24 1.02 3.34
C VAL A 79 -1.19 1.67 1.98
N ILE A 80 -2.36 2.08 1.51
CA ILE A 80 -2.52 2.91 0.33
C ILE A 80 -1.83 4.24 0.65
N ASP A 81 -0.63 4.41 0.10
CA ASP A 81 0.14 5.64 0.16
C ASP A 81 -0.72 6.76 -0.45
N SER A 82 -1.23 7.65 0.40
CA SER A 82 -1.98 8.84 -0.01
C SER A 82 -1.05 10.02 -0.35
N SER A 83 0.24 9.77 -0.62
CA SER A 83 1.24 10.83 -0.80
C SER A 83 1.86 10.82 -2.19
N LYS A 84 1.08 10.45 -3.22
CA LYS A 84 1.25 10.88 -4.62
C LYS A 84 0.03 10.50 -5.47
N ASN A 85 -1.13 11.03 -5.13
CA ASN A 85 -2.32 10.93 -5.99
C ASN A 85 -3.04 12.28 -6.07
N GLU A 86 -2.44 13.22 -6.78
CA GLU A 86 -3.23 14.03 -7.71
C GLU A 86 -3.18 13.20 -9.01
N ILE A 87 -4.23 12.50 -9.46
CA ILE A 87 -5.52 13.02 -9.94
C ILE A 87 -6.54 11.85 -10.07
N SER A 88 -7.75 12.07 -9.56
CA SER A 88 -9.06 11.50 -9.95
C SER A 88 -9.53 10.16 -9.33
N GLY A 89 -10.26 10.27 -8.20
CA GLY A 89 -11.57 9.62 -7.99
C GLY A 89 -11.68 8.11 -8.21
N PHE A 90 -10.59 7.37 -8.03
CA PHE A 90 -10.54 5.93 -8.23
C PHE A 90 -10.39 5.24 -6.87
N GLU A 91 -11.52 4.95 -6.22
CA GLU A 91 -11.54 4.13 -5.01
C GLU A 91 -11.27 2.67 -5.40
N ILE A 92 -10.09 2.18 -5.03
CA ILE A 92 -9.75 0.77 -5.18
C ILE A 92 -10.42 0.02 -4.03
N ASP A 93 -11.58 -0.57 -4.31
CA ASP A 93 -12.23 -1.50 -3.38
C ASP A 93 -11.83 -2.92 -3.79
N GLU A 94 -10.95 -3.55 -3.00
CA GLU A 94 -10.49 -4.93 -3.25
C GLU A 94 -11.66 -5.93 -3.30
N SER A 95 -12.79 -5.63 -2.66
CA SER A 95 -14.01 -6.45 -2.70
C SER A 95 -14.68 -6.44 -4.08
N LYS A 96 -14.40 -5.43 -4.90
CA LYS A 96 -14.90 -5.30 -6.28
C LYS A 96 -13.97 -5.95 -7.32
N VAL A 97 -12.83 -6.50 -6.89
CA VAL A 97 -11.91 -7.21 -7.77
C VAL A 97 -12.55 -8.54 -8.17
N LEU A 98 -13.14 -8.56 -9.35
CA LEU A 98 -13.84 -9.73 -9.86
C LEU A 98 -12.87 -10.76 -10.45
N LYS A 99 -11.72 -10.29 -10.92
CA LYS A 99 -10.71 -11.16 -11.54
C LYS A 99 -9.30 -10.63 -11.30
N ILE A 100 -8.40 -11.58 -11.05
CA ILE A 100 -6.97 -11.36 -10.85
C ILE A 100 -6.24 -12.05 -12.00
N ILE A 101 -5.35 -11.32 -12.66
CA ILE A 101 -4.52 -11.80 -13.75
C ILE A 101 -3.06 -11.73 -13.30
N ASN A 102 -2.31 -12.81 -13.49
CA ASN A 102 -0.88 -12.84 -13.24
C ASN A 102 -0.11 -12.77 -14.57
N ALA A 103 0.59 -11.66 -14.82
CA ALA A 103 1.32 -11.47 -16.06
C ALA A 103 2.49 -12.45 -16.20
N ASP A 104 3.15 -12.79 -15.08
CA ASP A 104 4.28 -13.71 -15.07
C ASP A 104 3.86 -15.12 -15.51
N GLU A 105 2.67 -15.58 -15.08
CA GLU A 105 2.11 -16.87 -15.51
C GLU A 105 1.76 -16.89 -17.00
N ILE A 106 1.20 -15.79 -17.52
CA ILE A 106 0.84 -15.69 -18.94
C ILE A 106 2.09 -15.70 -19.82
N ILE A 107 3.13 -14.96 -19.41
CA ILE A 107 4.41 -14.93 -20.12
C ILE A 107 5.09 -16.31 -20.04
N ALA A 108 5.07 -16.96 -18.87
CA ALA A 108 5.59 -18.31 -18.70
C ALA A 108 4.87 -19.34 -19.60
N ALA A 109 3.59 -19.13 -19.87
CA ALA A 109 2.81 -19.92 -20.82
C ALA A 109 3.04 -19.53 -22.30
N GLY A 110 3.95 -18.61 -22.61
CA GLY A 110 4.26 -18.15 -23.96
C GLY A 110 3.21 -17.22 -24.57
N SER A 111 2.33 -16.64 -23.74
CA SER A 111 1.24 -15.76 -24.17
C SER A 111 1.50 -14.30 -23.78
N SER A 112 0.73 -13.37 -24.35
CA SER A 112 0.87 -11.93 -24.06
C SER A 112 -0.15 -11.47 -23.00
N PRO A 113 0.29 -10.95 -21.84
CA PRO A 113 -0.61 -10.51 -20.76
C PRO A 113 -1.48 -9.32 -21.15
N LEU A 114 -1.01 -8.48 -22.08
CA LEU A 114 -1.80 -7.39 -22.63
C LEU A 114 -3.08 -7.88 -23.29
N GLY A 115 -2.99 -8.94 -24.11
CA GLY A 115 -4.15 -9.47 -24.82
C GLY A 115 -5.22 -9.99 -23.87
N GLU A 116 -4.79 -10.70 -22.83
CA GLU A 116 -5.66 -11.24 -21.80
C GLU A 116 -6.33 -10.12 -20.99
N VAL A 117 -5.55 -9.13 -20.54
CA VAL A 117 -6.08 -7.98 -19.79
C VAL A 117 -7.11 -7.23 -20.63
N MET A 118 -6.80 -6.90 -21.88
CA MET A 118 -7.71 -6.17 -22.77
C MET A 118 -8.99 -6.96 -23.08
N ASN A 119 -8.89 -8.29 -23.22
CA ASN A 119 -10.06 -9.13 -23.43
C ASN A 119 -10.97 -9.13 -22.20
N ASN A 120 -10.39 -9.28 -21.01
CA ASN A 120 -11.13 -9.23 -19.75
C ASN A 120 -11.72 -7.84 -19.49
N LEU A 121 -11.01 -6.76 -19.84
CA LEU A 121 -11.51 -5.39 -19.72
C LEU A 121 -12.73 -5.11 -20.60
N ARG A 122 -12.78 -5.68 -21.80
CA ARG A 122 -13.95 -5.57 -22.67
C ARG A 122 -15.19 -6.22 -22.06
N SER A 123 -15.00 -7.37 -21.40
CA SER A 123 -16.04 -8.12 -20.71
C SER A 123 -16.31 -7.64 -19.27
N LEU A 124 -15.52 -6.70 -18.75
CA LEU A 124 -15.66 -6.15 -17.41
C LEU A 124 -16.89 -5.21 -17.33
N GLU A 125 -17.68 -5.36 -16.28
CA GLU A 125 -18.82 -4.48 -15.99
C GLU A 125 -18.36 -3.18 -15.31
N LYS A 126 -19.20 -2.13 -15.35
CA LYS A 126 -18.83 -0.78 -14.90
C LYS A 126 -18.47 -0.68 -13.41
N ASP A 127 -18.99 -1.57 -12.56
CA ASP A 127 -18.72 -1.56 -11.11
C ASP A 127 -17.58 -2.49 -10.70
N ASN A 128 -17.05 -3.29 -11.62
CA ASN A 128 -16.07 -4.31 -11.31
C ASN A 128 -14.64 -3.85 -11.62
N LEU A 129 -13.70 -4.34 -10.82
CA LEU A 129 -12.27 -4.10 -10.97
C LEU A 129 -11.56 -5.34 -11.50
N LEU A 130 -10.57 -5.10 -12.35
CA LEU A 130 -9.63 -6.13 -12.79
C LEU A 130 -8.26 -5.83 -12.19
N LEU A 131 -7.69 -6.80 -11.48
CA LEU A 131 -6.35 -6.69 -10.92
C LEU A 131 -5.35 -7.44 -11.81
N LEU A 132 -4.25 -6.79 -12.14
CA LEU A 132 -3.10 -7.39 -12.82
C LEU A 132 -1.89 -7.36 -11.89
N ASN A 133 -1.34 -8.51 -11.57
CA ASN A 133 -0.07 -8.64 -10.86
C ASN A 133 1.05 -8.93 -11.85
N CYS A 134 2.16 -8.22 -11.73
CA CYS A 134 3.35 -8.47 -12.54
C CYS A 134 4.63 -8.14 -11.78
N SER A 135 5.68 -8.94 -11.97
CA SER A 135 7.00 -8.70 -11.38
C SER A 135 7.82 -7.59 -12.09
N PHE A 136 7.29 -7.03 -13.18
CA PHE A 136 7.93 -6.02 -14.02
C PHE A 136 7.02 -4.80 -14.20
N HIS A 137 7.61 -3.61 -14.41
CA HIS A 137 6.86 -2.37 -14.57
C HIS A 137 6.18 -2.32 -15.96
N PRO A 138 4.83 -2.39 -16.06
CA PRO A 138 4.15 -2.58 -17.34
C PRO A 138 3.65 -1.24 -17.90
N ALA A 139 4.52 -0.24 -17.99
CA ALA A 139 4.22 1.08 -18.59
C ALA A 139 3.39 1.00 -19.91
N PRO A 140 3.81 0.22 -20.93
CA PRO A 140 3.08 0.16 -22.20
C PRO A 140 1.68 -0.46 -22.10
N LEU A 141 1.40 -1.23 -21.04
CA LEU A 141 0.10 -1.82 -20.79
C LEU A 141 -0.86 -0.79 -20.20
N ILE A 142 -0.36 0.01 -19.27
CA ILE A 142 -1.10 1.13 -18.65
C ILE A 142 -1.49 2.15 -19.73
N ASP A 143 -0.55 2.52 -20.60
CA ASP A 143 -0.80 3.47 -21.69
C ASP A 143 -1.88 2.95 -22.65
N LYS A 144 -1.76 1.70 -23.10
CA LYS A 144 -2.76 1.09 -23.98
C LYS A 144 -4.15 0.97 -23.37
N ALA A 145 -4.23 0.65 -22.06
CA ALA A 145 -5.51 0.59 -21.37
C ALA A 145 -6.18 1.97 -21.33
N LYS A 146 -5.40 3.02 -21.05
CA LYS A 146 -5.88 4.42 -21.07
C LYS A 146 -6.30 4.86 -22.47
N GLU A 147 -5.51 4.55 -23.50
CA GLU A 147 -5.87 4.82 -24.91
C GLU A 147 -7.17 4.13 -25.33
N ALA A 148 -7.43 2.93 -24.79
CA ALA A 148 -8.66 2.20 -25.03
C ALA A 148 -9.87 2.70 -24.23
N GLY A 149 -9.72 3.75 -23.42
CA GLY A 149 -10.79 4.36 -22.63
C GLY A 149 -11.03 3.70 -21.27
N PHE A 150 -10.05 2.98 -20.72
CA PHE A 150 -10.13 2.40 -19.38
C PHE A 150 -9.32 3.24 -18.38
N ARG A 151 -9.70 3.18 -17.10
CA ARG A 151 -8.88 3.70 -16.00
C ARG A 151 -7.89 2.63 -15.59
N ALA A 152 -6.67 3.05 -15.29
CA ALA A 152 -5.60 2.18 -14.83
C ALA A 152 -4.89 2.87 -13.67
N MET A 153 -4.79 2.18 -12.54
CA MET A 153 -4.14 2.63 -11.32
C MET A 153 -3.03 1.64 -10.97
N GLU A 154 -1.80 2.12 -10.98
CA GLU A 154 -0.62 1.33 -10.62
C GLU A 154 -0.34 1.45 -9.12
N VAL A 155 -0.17 0.30 -8.49
CA VAL A 155 0.23 0.16 -7.09
C VAL A 155 1.52 -0.64 -7.05
N LYS A 156 2.58 -0.05 -6.53
CA LYS A 156 3.87 -0.72 -6.39
C LYS A 156 3.87 -1.55 -5.09
N ASN A 157 4.11 -2.85 -5.20
CA ASN A 157 4.21 -3.75 -4.05
C ASN A 157 5.63 -3.77 -3.48
N GLN A 158 5.75 -4.22 -2.23
CA GLN A 158 7.03 -4.29 -1.50
C GLN A 158 8.01 -5.29 -2.12
N ASP A 159 7.52 -6.32 -2.79
CA ASP A 159 8.31 -7.37 -3.46
C ASP A 159 8.90 -6.95 -4.82
N LYS A 160 8.95 -5.64 -5.12
CA LYS A 160 9.24 -5.09 -6.46
C LYS A 160 8.28 -5.53 -7.56
N SER A 161 7.19 -6.20 -7.20
CA SER A 161 6.06 -6.46 -8.09
C SER A 161 5.15 -5.24 -8.15
N PHE A 162 4.32 -5.20 -9.18
CA PHE A 162 3.38 -4.14 -9.47
C PHE A 162 1.98 -4.75 -9.57
N SER A 163 1.03 -4.12 -8.90
CA SER A 163 -0.39 -4.43 -8.95
C SER A 163 -1.10 -3.31 -9.68
N ILE A 164 -1.70 -3.60 -10.82
CA ILE A 164 -2.38 -2.61 -11.65
C ILE A 164 -3.87 -2.91 -11.62
N TYR A 165 -4.63 -1.94 -11.14
CA TYR A 165 -6.07 -2.00 -11.06
C TYR A 165 -6.66 -1.30 -12.27
N PHE A 166 -7.53 -1.99 -12.99
CA PHE A 166 -8.23 -1.44 -14.13
C PHE A 166 -9.72 -1.35 -13.87
N SER A 167 -10.35 -0.29 -14.39
CA SER A 167 -11.81 -0.19 -14.48
C SER A 167 -12.23 0.38 -15.83
N LYS A 168 -13.52 0.23 -16.11
CA LYS A 168 -14.17 0.91 -17.23
C LYS A 168 -14.41 2.39 -16.88
N PHE A 169 -14.17 3.28 -17.85
CA PHE A 169 -14.66 4.65 -17.81
C PHE A 169 -16.15 4.66 -18.22
N ASP A 170 -16.94 5.55 -17.65
CA ASP A 170 -18.39 5.63 -17.94
C ASP A 170 -18.69 6.05 -19.38
#